data_AF-A0AAJ2VCF9-F1
#
_entry.id   AF-A0AAJ2VCF9-F1
#
_cell.length_a   1.000
_cell.length_b   1.000
_cell.length_c   1.000
_cell.angle_alpha   90.00
_cell.angle_beta   90.00
_cell.angle_gamma   90.00
#
_symmetry.space_group_name_H-M   'P 1'
#
loop_
_entity.id
_entity.type
_entity.pdbx_description
1 polymer ?
#
loop_
_entity_poly.entity_id
_entity_poly.type
_entity_poly.pdbx_seq_one_letter_code
_entity_poly.pdbx_strand_id
1 'polypeptide(L)'
;MLLLLVIVVLVIYVWLRQPQYVSPEVKPDQGTPNFRDGRFHNQIEQPIISHSQSYFMLWYRLLFGKDPGAVPASVMPSQKTDLHALSITDNVIIWMGHSSYFIQMEGLRFLVDPVFSRSASPVPGTNVAFRGSNIYAPEDIPEIDYLLITHDHWDHLDYPTVKALRGKIRHIVAPTGVGSYFARWGFAREKITQGDWFSVVKRNDLTIHILPTQHFSGRLFKRNRTLWGSFALITARHRIYLGGDSGYGPHYKEIARRLGGFDIAIVECGQYDHGWPHVHMTPEETALAASDLRAQAVLPVHNSKFKLAHHRWNDPLERLFQASQHQAWRLMTPRIGEYVAIDDARQTFSQWWRQP
;
A
#
# COMPACT_ATOMS: atom_id res chain seq x y z
N MET A 1 -42.57 10.13 8.78
CA MET A 1 -41.64 8.98 8.74
C MET A 1 -41.26 8.58 7.32
N LEU A 2 -42.22 8.32 6.41
CA LEU A 2 -41.93 7.94 5.02
C LEU A 2 -41.13 9.00 4.22
N LEU A 3 -41.51 10.28 4.32
CA LEU A 3 -40.79 11.38 3.66
C LEU A 3 -39.32 11.48 4.11
N LEU A 4 -39.07 11.32 5.42
CA LEU A 4 -37.72 11.33 5.97
C LEU A 4 -36.88 10.15 5.44
N LEU A 5 -37.46 8.95 5.37
CA LEU A 5 -36.79 7.78 4.80
C LEU A 5 -36.44 8.01 3.32
N VAL A 6 -37.36 8.57 2.54
CA VAL A 6 -37.12 8.90 1.12
C VAL A 6 -35.99 9.90 0.98
N ILE A 7 -35.96 10.96 1.80
CA ILE A 7 -34.86 11.94 1.80
C ILE A 7 -33.53 11.27 2.13
N VAL A 8 -33.48 10.42 3.17
CA VAL A 8 -32.24 9.71 3.56
C VAL A 8 -31.75 8.80 2.43
N VAL A 9 -32.64 8.02 1.82
CA VAL A 9 -32.30 7.15 0.68
C VAL A 9 -31.79 7.98 -0.51
N LEU A 10 -32.43 9.10 -0.82
CA LEU A 10 -32.00 9.99 -1.90
C LEU A 10 -30.63 10.60 -1.62
N VAL A 11 -30.37 11.06 -0.39
CA VAL A 11 -29.07 11.60 0.01
C VAL A 11 -27.98 10.55 -0.12
N ILE A 12 -28.21 9.32 0.37
CA ILE A 12 -27.26 8.20 0.21
C ILE A 12 -27.04 7.89 -1.27
N TYR A 13 -28.10 7.84 -2.07
CA TYR A 13 -28.01 7.57 -3.50
C TYR A 13 -27.17 8.63 -4.24
N VAL A 14 -27.41 9.92 -3.97
CA VAL A 14 -26.62 11.03 -4.54
C VAL A 14 -25.19 10.98 -4.04
N TRP A 15 -24.98 10.66 -2.76
CA TRP A 15 -23.65 10.50 -2.17
C TRP A 15 -22.83 9.41 -2.87
N LEU A 16 -23.42 8.24 -3.09
CA LEU A 16 -22.79 7.11 -3.79
C LEU A 16 -22.57 7.35 -5.29
N ARG A 17 -23.07 8.46 -5.86
CA ARG A 17 -22.79 8.88 -7.24
C ARG A 17 -21.50 9.69 -7.37
N GLN A 18 -20.85 10.07 -6.27
CA GLN A 18 -19.56 10.76 -6.34
C GLN A 18 -18.49 9.90 -7.04
N PRO A 19 -17.54 10.51 -7.76
CA PRO A 19 -16.58 9.75 -8.57
C PRO A 19 -15.73 8.74 -7.79
N GLN A 20 -15.49 8.96 -6.49
CA GLN A 20 -14.72 8.03 -5.65
C GLN A 20 -15.39 6.66 -5.46
N TYR A 21 -16.71 6.57 -5.64
CA TYR A 21 -17.49 5.32 -5.49
C TYR A 21 -17.70 4.59 -6.81
N VAL A 22 -17.03 5.05 -7.86
CA VAL A 22 -17.08 4.43 -9.17
C VAL A 22 -16.70 2.95 -9.09
N SER A 23 -17.35 2.10 -9.86
CA SER A 23 -16.99 0.68 -9.92
C SER A 23 -15.92 0.42 -10.98
N PRO A 24 -15.05 -0.58 -10.82
CA PRO A 24 -14.12 -0.94 -11.87
C PRO A 24 -14.88 -1.62 -13.02
N GLU A 25 -14.47 -1.33 -14.24
CA GLU A 25 -14.85 -2.04 -15.46
C GLU A 25 -13.66 -2.90 -15.88
N VAL A 26 -13.79 -4.22 -15.71
CA VAL A 26 -12.69 -5.16 -15.92
C VAL A 26 -13.12 -6.17 -16.97
N LYS A 27 -12.30 -6.30 -18.00
CA LYS A 27 -12.33 -7.37 -18.99
C LYS A 27 -10.93 -7.98 -18.97
N PRO A 28 -10.69 -9.02 -18.16
CA PRO A 28 -9.40 -9.69 -18.14
C PRO A 28 -9.11 -10.28 -19.51
N ASP A 29 -7.83 -10.43 -19.85
CA ASP A 29 -7.45 -11.09 -21.09
C ASP A 29 -7.87 -12.57 -21.06
N GLN A 30 -8.11 -13.15 -22.23
CA GLN A 30 -8.43 -14.56 -22.32
C GLN A 30 -7.25 -15.38 -21.78
N GLY A 31 -7.47 -16.16 -20.73
CA GLY A 31 -6.44 -17.02 -20.13
C GLY A 31 -5.75 -16.47 -18.88
N THR A 32 -6.20 -15.33 -18.31
CA THR A 32 -5.74 -14.89 -16.98
C THR A 32 -5.98 -16.01 -15.95
N PRO A 33 -4.93 -16.67 -15.44
CA PRO A 33 -5.07 -17.95 -14.71
C PRO A 33 -5.77 -17.80 -13.35
N ASN A 34 -5.76 -16.59 -12.80
CA ASN A 34 -6.33 -16.25 -11.50
C ASN A 34 -7.69 -15.54 -11.59
N PHE A 35 -8.33 -15.48 -12.76
CA PHE A 35 -9.69 -14.94 -12.91
C PHE A 35 -10.70 -16.03 -13.25
N ARG A 36 -11.67 -16.26 -12.36
CA ARG A 36 -12.78 -17.21 -12.57
C ARG A 36 -14.04 -16.74 -11.86
N ASP A 37 -15.20 -17.08 -12.41
CA ASP A 37 -16.52 -16.69 -11.88
C ASP A 37 -16.71 -15.17 -11.70
N GLY A 38 -16.10 -14.37 -12.59
CA GLY A 38 -16.21 -12.91 -12.55
C GLY A 38 -15.39 -12.21 -11.46
N ARG A 39 -14.43 -12.91 -10.85
CA ARG A 39 -13.58 -12.41 -9.75
C ARG A 39 -12.16 -12.97 -9.84
N PHE A 40 -11.21 -12.22 -9.28
CA PHE A 40 -9.83 -12.64 -9.09
C PHE A 40 -9.67 -13.51 -7.83
N HIS A 41 -8.66 -14.38 -7.84
CA HIS A 41 -8.35 -15.34 -6.76
C HIS A 41 -6.85 -15.32 -6.44
N ASN A 42 -6.51 -15.65 -5.19
CA ASN A 42 -5.13 -15.88 -4.78
C ASN A 42 -4.56 -17.14 -5.44
N GLN A 43 -3.22 -17.21 -5.55
CA GLN A 43 -2.54 -18.44 -5.99
C GLN A 43 -2.77 -19.59 -5.00
N ILE A 44 -2.87 -19.26 -3.71
CA ILE A 44 -3.27 -20.18 -2.65
C ILE A 44 -4.57 -19.66 -2.06
N GLU A 45 -5.63 -20.45 -2.19
CA GLU A 45 -6.89 -20.10 -1.55
C GLU A 45 -6.76 -20.25 -0.04
N GLN A 46 -6.98 -19.15 0.66
CA GLN A 46 -7.10 -19.08 2.10
C GLN A 46 -8.32 -18.25 2.45
N PRO A 47 -9.04 -18.58 3.53
CA PRO A 47 -10.17 -17.77 3.97
C PRO A 47 -9.65 -16.39 4.42
N ILE A 48 -10.27 -15.31 3.92
CA ILE A 48 -9.91 -13.95 4.33
C ILE A 48 -10.20 -13.74 5.83
N ILE A 49 -11.34 -14.26 6.30
CA ILE A 49 -11.72 -14.22 7.72
C ILE A 49 -11.51 -15.59 8.32
N SER A 50 -10.90 -15.65 9.50
CA SER A 50 -10.71 -16.91 10.22
C SER A 50 -12.04 -17.59 10.55
N HIS A 51 -12.05 -18.92 10.51
CA HIS A 51 -13.27 -19.70 10.70
C HIS A 51 -13.94 -19.53 12.08
N SER A 52 -13.20 -18.99 13.06
CA SER A 52 -13.70 -18.71 14.41
C SER A 52 -14.37 -17.34 14.56
N GLN A 53 -14.44 -16.53 13.50
CA GLN A 53 -14.99 -15.17 13.54
C GLN A 53 -16.17 -15.00 12.58
N SER A 54 -17.21 -14.30 13.05
CA SER A 54 -18.33 -13.87 12.20
C SER A 54 -18.03 -12.49 11.60
N TYR A 55 -18.37 -12.29 10.32
CA TYR A 55 -18.31 -10.97 9.66
C TYR A 55 -19.00 -9.88 10.49
N PHE A 56 -20.15 -10.18 11.10
CA PHE A 56 -20.87 -9.23 11.95
C PHE A 56 -20.04 -8.84 13.18
N MET A 57 -19.42 -9.82 13.84
CA MET A 57 -18.63 -9.57 15.04
C MET A 57 -17.35 -8.80 14.72
N LEU A 58 -16.74 -9.06 13.55
CA LEU A 58 -15.60 -8.30 13.05
C LEU A 58 -15.96 -6.83 12.81
N TRP A 59 -17.06 -6.58 12.11
CA TRP A 59 -17.55 -5.21 11.87
C TRP A 59 -17.91 -4.50 13.17
N TYR A 60 -18.56 -5.20 14.11
CA TYR A 60 -18.85 -4.65 15.43
C TYR A 60 -17.56 -4.27 16.16
N ARG A 61 -16.54 -5.13 16.14
CA ARG A 61 -15.24 -4.84 16.79
C ARG A 61 -14.52 -3.69 16.10
N LEU A 62 -14.52 -3.61 14.77
CA LEU A 62 -13.90 -2.51 14.02
C LEU A 62 -14.55 -1.15 14.33
N LEU A 63 -15.87 -1.10 14.50
CA LEU A 63 -16.61 0.14 14.73
C LEU A 63 -16.68 0.54 16.21
N PHE A 64 -16.84 -0.43 17.11
CA PHE A 64 -17.13 -0.19 18.53
C PHE A 64 -16.09 -0.76 19.49
N GLY A 65 -15.12 -1.52 18.99
CA GLY A 65 -14.05 -2.10 19.79
C GLY A 65 -13.18 -1.03 20.42
N LYS A 66 -12.98 -1.15 21.73
CA LYS A 66 -11.96 -0.38 22.45
C LYS A 66 -10.66 -1.15 22.37
N ASP A 67 -9.70 -0.58 21.64
CA ASP A 67 -8.35 -1.14 21.49
C ASP A 67 -7.37 -0.19 22.19
N PRO A 68 -7.05 -0.44 23.48
CA PRO A 68 -6.16 0.44 24.24
C PRO A 68 -4.81 0.60 23.54
N GLY A 69 -4.42 1.85 23.27
CA GLY A 69 -3.15 2.16 22.62
C GLY A 69 -3.11 1.89 21.11
N ALA A 70 -4.24 1.60 20.45
CA ALA A 70 -4.30 1.47 18.99
C ALA A 70 -4.20 2.81 18.23
N VAL A 71 -4.40 3.92 18.94
CA VAL A 71 -4.15 5.29 18.46
C VAL A 71 -3.08 5.91 19.37
N PRO A 72 -2.05 6.58 18.83
CA PRO A 72 -1.04 7.25 19.63
C PRO A 72 -1.66 8.39 20.45
N ALA A 73 -1.19 8.53 21.69
CA ALA A 73 -1.60 9.62 22.57
C ALA A 73 -0.92 10.95 22.18
N SER A 74 0.34 10.87 21.75
CA SER A 74 1.15 11.98 21.25
C SER A 74 1.05 12.12 19.73
N VAL A 75 1.56 13.25 19.21
CA VAL A 75 1.68 13.49 17.77
C VAL A 75 2.77 12.57 17.24
N MET A 76 2.51 11.91 16.11
CA MET A 76 3.48 11.03 15.46
C MET A 76 4.77 11.80 15.11
N PRO A 77 5.95 11.29 15.49
CA PRO A 77 7.22 11.88 15.08
C PRO A 77 7.34 11.87 13.56
N SER A 78 7.56 13.05 12.99
CA SER A 78 7.62 13.25 11.54
C SER A 78 8.69 14.28 11.19
N GLN A 79 9.35 14.09 10.05
CA GLN A 79 10.36 15.00 9.53
C GLN A 79 10.06 15.21 8.04
N LYS A 80 9.51 16.36 7.65
CA LYS A 80 9.15 16.61 6.26
C LYS A 80 10.39 16.94 5.43
N THR A 81 10.70 16.11 4.44
CA THR A 81 11.70 16.40 3.40
C THR A 81 11.04 17.20 2.29
N ASP A 82 11.67 18.29 1.85
CA ASP A 82 11.20 19.05 0.69
C ASP A 82 11.56 18.32 -0.61
N LEU A 83 10.56 17.73 -1.26
CA LEU A 83 10.75 16.93 -2.47
C LEU A 83 11.12 17.78 -3.69
N HIS A 84 10.79 19.07 -3.70
CA HIS A 84 11.15 19.97 -4.80
C HIS A 84 12.62 20.40 -4.73
N ALA A 85 13.24 20.30 -3.55
CA ALA A 85 14.65 20.62 -3.32
C ALA A 85 15.61 19.45 -3.61
N LEU A 86 15.09 18.24 -3.86
CA LEU A 86 15.91 17.06 -4.19
C LEU A 86 16.60 17.22 -5.55
N SER A 87 17.90 16.96 -5.61
CA SER A 87 18.59 16.86 -6.89
C SER A 87 18.08 15.63 -7.63
N ILE A 88 17.82 15.72 -8.93
CA ILE A 88 17.31 14.58 -9.72
C ILE A 88 18.26 13.37 -9.72
N THR A 89 19.54 13.59 -9.40
CA THR A 89 20.56 12.53 -9.27
C THR A 89 20.53 11.81 -7.94
N ASP A 90 19.77 12.30 -6.95
CA ASP A 90 19.67 11.66 -5.64
C ASP A 90 18.88 10.36 -5.73
N ASN A 91 19.40 9.28 -5.15
CA ASN A 91 18.69 8.03 -4.97
C ASN A 91 18.13 7.97 -3.54
N VAL A 92 16.84 8.23 -3.39
CA VAL A 92 16.19 8.43 -2.09
C VAL A 92 14.81 7.78 -2.03
N ILE A 93 14.46 7.27 -0.84
CA ILE A 93 13.10 6.87 -0.48
C ILE A 93 12.59 7.81 0.61
N ILE A 94 11.35 8.29 0.47
CA ILE A 94 10.64 9.08 1.47
C ILE A 94 9.35 8.35 1.83
N TRP A 95 9.30 7.78 3.04
CA TRP A 95 8.09 7.14 3.55
C TRP A 95 7.08 8.18 4.05
N MET A 96 5.86 8.15 3.56
CA MET A 96 4.81 9.17 3.82
C MET A 96 3.73 8.67 4.79
N GLY A 97 4.05 7.63 5.55
CA GLY A 97 3.15 6.93 6.46
C GLY A 97 2.24 5.93 5.74
N HIS A 98 1.75 4.93 6.47
CA HIS A 98 1.02 3.78 5.91
C HIS A 98 1.82 3.11 4.80
N SER A 99 1.21 2.84 3.65
CA SER A 99 1.84 2.29 2.45
C SER A 99 2.15 3.35 1.39
N SER A 100 2.12 4.64 1.74
CA SER A 100 2.48 5.72 0.82
C SER A 100 3.98 6.02 0.88
N TYR A 101 4.65 6.07 -0.28
CA TYR A 101 6.05 6.46 -0.35
C TYR A 101 6.42 7.05 -1.72
N PHE A 102 7.36 7.97 -1.68
CA PHE A 102 8.02 8.54 -2.86
C PHE A 102 9.41 7.91 -3.00
N ILE A 103 9.77 7.56 -4.23
CA ILE A 103 11.10 7.04 -4.55
C ILE A 103 11.63 7.91 -5.68
N GLN A 104 12.85 8.41 -5.52
CA GLN A 104 13.63 8.92 -6.63
C GLN A 104 14.85 8.03 -6.80
N MET A 105 15.04 7.51 -7.99
CA MET A 105 16.12 6.56 -8.27
C MET A 105 16.51 6.67 -9.74
N GLU A 106 17.80 6.88 -10.00
CA GLU A 106 18.39 6.95 -11.33
C GLU A 106 17.69 7.98 -12.24
N GLY A 107 17.37 9.14 -11.66
CA GLY A 107 16.71 10.24 -12.38
C GLY A 107 15.22 10.04 -12.64
N LEU A 108 14.62 8.97 -12.12
CA LEU A 108 13.18 8.69 -12.22
C LEU A 108 12.49 8.91 -10.89
N ARG A 109 11.27 9.42 -10.94
CA ARG A 109 10.42 9.65 -9.76
C ARG A 109 9.20 8.75 -9.75
N PHE A 110 9.01 8.06 -8.64
CA PHE A 110 7.90 7.14 -8.40
C PHE A 110 7.11 7.62 -7.19
N LEU A 111 5.79 7.51 -7.28
CA LEU A 111 4.90 7.63 -6.15
C LEU A 111 4.07 6.36 -6.05
N VAL A 112 3.95 5.81 -4.83
CA VAL A 112 3.30 4.52 -4.63
C VAL A 112 2.21 4.67 -3.58
N ASP A 113 1.03 4.14 -3.90
CA ASP A 113 -0.17 4.13 -3.06
C ASP A 113 -0.40 5.43 -2.26
N PRO A 114 -0.42 6.62 -2.90
CA PRO A 114 -0.46 7.89 -2.19
C PRO A 114 -1.85 8.14 -1.59
N VAL A 115 -1.91 8.22 -0.26
CA VAL A 115 -3.12 8.59 0.48
C VAL A 115 -2.82 9.80 1.35
N PHE A 116 -3.19 10.99 0.86
CA PHE A 116 -3.06 12.26 1.59
C PHE A 116 -4.39 12.74 2.16
N SER A 117 -5.48 12.03 1.88
CA SER A 117 -6.77 12.26 2.54
C SER A 117 -6.68 12.00 4.04
N ARG A 118 -7.44 12.78 4.81
CA ARG A 118 -7.54 12.63 6.27
C ARG A 118 -8.15 11.28 6.68
N SER A 119 -9.04 10.72 5.87
CA SER A 119 -9.73 9.47 6.14
C SER A 119 -9.44 8.46 5.03
N ALA A 120 -8.98 7.27 5.41
CA ALA A 120 -8.85 6.14 4.50
C ALA A 120 -10.11 5.27 4.54
N SER A 121 -11.24 5.85 4.15
CA SER A 121 -12.56 5.22 4.28
C SER A 121 -13.57 5.86 3.33
N PRO A 122 -14.61 5.11 2.87
CA PRO A 122 -15.71 5.69 2.11
C PRO A 122 -16.55 6.67 2.93
N VAL A 123 -16.48 6.66 4.27
CA VAL A 123 -17.25 7.55 5.14
C VAL A 123 -16.32 8.59 5.76
N PRO A 124 -16.59 9.90 5.63
CA PRO A 124 -15.78 10.92 6.28
C PRO A 124 -15.75 10.73 7.80
N GLY A 125 -14.57 10.85 8.41
CA GLY A 125 -14.41 10.76 9.86
C GLY A 125 -14.19 9.35 10.41
N THR A 126 -14.24 8.31 9.56
CA THR A 126 -13.77 6.97 9.90
C THR A 126 -12.35 6.73 9.36
N ASN A 127 -11.60 5.81 9.97
CA ASN A 127 -10.18 5.53 9.67
C ASN A 127 -9.35 6.80 9.49
N VAL A 128 -9.42 7.70 10.47
CA VAL A 128 -8.75 9.00 10.43
C VAL A 128 -7.26 8.83 10.67
N ALA A 129 -6.44 9.53 9.88
CA ALA A 129 -4.99 9.55 10.06
C ALA A 129 -4.62 10.04 11.46
N PHE A 130 -3.63 9.41 12.08
CA PHE A 130 -3.07 9.84 13.34
C PHE A 130 -2.54 11.28 13.24
N ARG A 131 -2.57 12.01 14.36
CA ARG A 131 -2.03 13.37 14.40
C ARG A 131 -0.54 13.32 14.06
N GLY A 132 -0.10 14.15 13.12
CA GLY A 132 1.31 14.22 12.69
C GLY A 132 1.75 13.21 11.64
N SER A 133 0.90 12.25 11.24
CA SER A 133 1.28 11.25 10.21
C SER A 133 0.94 11.68 8.77
N ASN A 134 0.19 12.77 8.58
CA ASN A 134 -0.20 13.27 7.27
C ASN A 134 0.43 14.64 6.99
N ILE A 135 1.73 14.64 6.70
CA ILE A 135 2.54 15.86 6.53
C ILE A 135 2.75 16.27 5.06
N TYR A 136 2.34 15.42 4.12
CA TYR A 136 2.41 15.66 2.68
C TYR A 136 1.01 15.88 2.10
N ALA A 137 0.93 16.77 1.11
CA ALA A 137 -0.22 17.08 0.30
C ALA A 137 0.14 16.98 -1.20
N PRO A 138 -0.84 16.93 -2.12
CA PRO A 138 -0.59 16.86 -3.56
C PRO A 138 0.36 17.95 -4.10
N GLU A 139 0.37 19.13 -3.47
CA GLU A 139 1.21 20.27 -3.84
C GLU A 139 2.70 20.00 -3.58
N ASP A 140 3.02 19.23 -2.54
CA ASP A 140 4.39 18.87 -2.15
C ASP A 140 5.06 17.88 -3.11
N ILE A 141 4.26 17.18 -3.93
CA ILE A 141 4.79 16.17 -4.85
C ILE A 141 5.28 16.87 -6.14
N PRO A 142 6.51 16.65 -6.61
CA PRO A 142 6.96 17.15 -7.90
C PRO A 142 6.27 16.38 -9.06
N GLU A 143 6.63 16.68 -10.31
CA GLU A 143 6.26 15.76 -11.40
C GLU A 143 6.86 14.37 -11.14
N ILE A 144 6.06 13.34 -11.41
CA ILE A 144 6.45 11.95 -11.26
C ILE A 144 6.34 11.20 -12.59
N ASP A 145 7.31 10.33 -12.84
CA ASP A 145 7.33 9.48 -14.03
C ASP A 145 6.32 8.34 -13.90
N TYR A 146 6.20 7.77 -12.69
CA TYR A 146 5.31 6.64 -12.42
C TYR A 146 4.49 6.82 -11.14
N LEU A 147 3.18 6.69 -11.27
CA LEU A 147 2.29 6.34 -10.17
C LEU A 147 2.09 4.82 -10.16
N LEU A 148 2.43 4.16 -9.05
CA LEU A 148 2.22 2.73 -8.86
C LEU A 148 1.08 2.52 -7.87
N ILE A 149 0.09 1.71 -8.24
CA ILE A 149 -1.02 1.35 -7.35
C ILE A 149 -1.09 -0.16 -7.18
N THR A 150 -0.94 -0.64 -5.95
CA THR A 150 -0.89 -2.08 -5.63
C THR A 150 -2.27 -2.72 -5.72
N HIS A 151 -3.32 -2.06 -5.21
CA HIS A 151 -4.68 -2.55 -5.23
C HIS A 151 -5.69 -1.42 -4.95
N ASP A 152 -6.99 -1.73 -4.95
CA ASP A 152 -8.05 -0.71 -4.99
C ASP A 152 -8.63 -0.30 -3.62
N HIS A 153 -8.09 -0.79 -2.50
CA HIS A 153 -8.58 -0.40 -1.18
C HIS A 153 -8.40 1.10 -0.90
N TRP A 154 -9.21 1.62 0.02
CA TRP A 154 -9.32 3.07 0.29
C TRP A 154 -8.04 3.70 0.85
N ASP A 155 -7.22 2.88 1.51
CA ASP A 155 -5.95 3.23 2.11
C ASP A 155 -4.74 3.03 1.16
N HIS A 156 -4.99 2.63 -0.10
CA HIS A 156 -3.99 2.53 -1.16
C HIS A 156 -4.33 3.33 -2.42
N LEU A 157 -5.62 3.47 -2.74
CA LEU A 157 -6.12 4.19 -3.90
C LEU A 157 -7.06 5.34 -3.51
N ASP A 158 -6.49 6.49 -3.18
CA ASP A 158 -7.23 7.66 -2.72
C ASP A 158 -7.64 8.60 -3.87
N TYR A 159 -8.94 8.67 -4.18
CA TYR A 159 -9.46 9.48 -5.29
C TYR A 159 -9.11 10.98 -5.19
N PRO A 160 -9.35 11.67 -4.05
CA PRO A 160 -8.93 13.07 -3.89
C PRO A 160 -7.45 13.30 -4.19
N THR A 161 -6.56 12.45 -3.66
CA THR A 161 -5.11 12.56 -3.89
C THR A 161 -4.76 12.39 -5.35
N VAL A 162 -5.16 11.28 -5.99
CA VAL A 162 -4.77 11.04 -7.40
C VAL A 162 -5.40 12.06 -8.35
N LYS A 163 -6.61 12.55 -8.05
CA LYS A 163 -7.25 13.62 -8.83
C LYS A 163 -6.43 14.91 -8.78
N ALA A 164 -5.98 15.32 -7.60
CA ALA A 164 -5.18 16.52 -7.43
C ALA A 164 -3.80 16.39 -8.10
N LEU A 165 -3.24 15.17 -8.14
CA LEU A 165 -1.96 14.87 -8.79
C LEU A 165 -2.06 14.67 -10.31
N ARG A 166 -3.24 14.71 -10.91
CA ARG A 166 -3.46 14.34 -12.33
C ARG A 166 -2.52 15.04 -13.32
N GLY A 167 -2.21 16.32 -13.09
CA GLY A 167 -1.29 17.09 -13.94
C GLY A 167 0.18 16.72 -13.78
N LYS A 168 0.55 16.09 -12.66
CA LYS A 168 1.93 15.72 -12.29
C LYS A 168 2.28 14.26 -12.63
N ILE A 169 1.29 13.45 -12.98
CA ILE A 169 1.46 12.02 -13.28
C ILE A 169 1.72 11.82 -14.78
N ARG A 170 2.90 11.31 -15.13
CA ARG A 170 3.25 10.95 -16.50
C ARG A 170 2.68 9.60 -16.89
N HIS A 171 2.92 8.57 -16.08
CA HIS A 171 2.47 7.20 -16.34
C HIS A 171 1.93 6.52 -15.09
N ILE A 172 0.98 5.61 -15.26
CA ILE A 172 0.35 4.83 -14.18
C ILE A 172 0.60 3.35 -14.47
N VAL A 173 1.05 2.61 -13.46
CA VAL A 173 1.20 1.15 -13.53
C VAL A 173 0.41 0.52 -12.38
N ALA A 174 -0.45 -0.44 -12.69
CA ALA A 174 -1.27 -1.12 -11.69
C ALA A 174 -1.62 -2.55 -12.10
N PRO A 175 -2.02 -3.44 -11.19
CA PRO A 175 -2.56 -4.74 -11.57
C PRO A 175 -3.84 -4.63 -12.40
N THR A 176 -4.13 -5.68 -13.18
CA THR A 176 -5.31 -5.77 -14.06
C THR A 176 -6.60 -5.31 -13.39
N GLY A 177 -7.29 -4.37 -14.04
CA GLY A 177 -8.57 -3.83 -13.59
C GLY A 177 -8.46 -2.58 -12.71
N VAL A 178 -7.36 -2.38 -11.98
CA VAL A 178 -7.16 -1.16 -11.17
C VAL A 178 -7.08 0.09 -12.06
N GLY A 179 -6.44 -0.03 -13.23
CA GLY A 179 -6.36 1.03 -14.25
C GLY A 179 -7.73 1.55 -14.70
N SER A 180 -8.78 0.75 -14.56
CA SER A 180 -10.15 1.14 -14.89
C SER A 180 -10.66 2.32 -14.05
N TYR A 181 -10.29 2.39 -12.77
CA TYR A 181 -10.63 3.53 -11.91
C TYR A 181 -10.10 4.84 -12.49
N PHE A 182 -8.82 4.84 -12.90
CA PHE A 182 -8.17 6.01 -13.51
C PHE A 182 -8.85 6.43 -14.82
N ALA A 183 -9.13 5.49 -15.71
CA ALA A 183 -9.84 5.79 -16.95
C ALA A 183 -11.23 6.41 -16.67
N ARG A 184 -11.97 5.88 -15.68
CA ARG A 184 -13.28 6.42 -15.27
C ARG A 184 -13.17 7.76 -14.54
N TRP A 185 -12.05 8.05 -13.90
CA TRP A 185 -11.70 9.37 -13.35
C TRP A 185 -11.14 10.33 -14.40
N GLY A 186 -11.13 9.91 -15.67
CA GLY A 186 -10.83 10.72 -16.83
C GLY A 186 -9.35 10.79 -17.18
N PHE A 187 -8.48 9.97 -16.57
CA PHE A 187 -7.09 9.85 -17.04
C PHE A 187 -7.06 9.28 -18.46
N ALA A 188 -6.11 9.76 -19.25
CA ALA A 188 -5.94 9.31 -20.62
C ALA A 188 -5.47 7.85 -20.63
N ARG A 189 -6.07 7.00 -21.48
CA ARG A 189 -5.84 5.54 -21.44
C ARG A 189 -4.39 5.17 -21.79
N GLU A 190 -3.76 5.95 -22.64
CA GLU A 190 -2.36 5.82 -23.05
C GLU A 190 -1.36 6.03 -21.89
N LYS A 191 -1.77 6.74 -20.83
CA LYS A 191 -0.97 6.90 -19.60
C LYS A 191 -1.11 5.73 -18.64
N ILE A 192 -1.97 4.75 -18.93
CA ILE A 192 -2.32 3.67 -18.01
C ILE A 192 -1.78 2.36 -18.57
N THR A 193 -0.88 1.72 -17.84
CA THR A 193 -0.48 0.33 -18.08
C THR A 193 -0.99 -0.53 -16.95
N GLN A 194 -1.61 -1.65 -17.32
CA GLN A 194 -2.02 -2.67 -16.36
C GLN A 194 -1.54 -4.04 -16.83
N GLY A 195 -1.40 -4.97 -15.90
CA GLY A 195 -1.05 -6.35 -16.22
C GLY A 195 -1.29 -7.31 -15.06
N ASP A 196 -1.28 -8.59 -15.39
CA ASP A 196 -1.39 -9.69 -14.43
C ASP A 196 -0.05 -9.92 -13.70
N TRP A 197 -0.05 -10.81 -12.72
CA TRP A 197 1.17 -11.22 -12.03
C TRP A 197 2.23 -11.76 -13.00
N PHE A 198 3.47 -11.36 -12.75
CA PHE A 198 4.66 -11.55 -13.59
C PHE A 198 4.65 -10.79 -14.92
N SER A 199 3.68 -9.90 -15.17
CA SER A 199 3.77 -8.93 -16.26
C SER A 199 4.95 -7.99 -16.05
N VAL A 200 5.52 -7.52 -17.17
CA VAL A 200 6.71 -6.68 -17.18
C VAL A 200 6.44 -5.42 -17.99
N VAL A 201 6.70 -4.25 -17.40
CA VAL A 201 6.69 -2.96 -18.06
C VAL A 201 8.13 -2.49 -18.18
N LYS A 202 8.66 -2.45 -19.41
CA LYS A 202 10.02 -1.99 -19.70
C LYS A 202 10.00 -0.59 -20.30
N ARG A 203 10.83 0.30 -19.76
CA ARG A 203 11.07 1.65 -20.29
C ARG A 203 12.53 2.02 -20.05
N ASN A 204 13.31 2.16 -21.12
CA ASN A 204 14.75 2.41 -21.06
C ASN A 204 15.43 1.37 -20.15
N ASP A 205 16.22 1.84 -19.18
CA ASP A 205 16.96 1.00 -18.23
C ASP A 205 16.12 0.55 -17.01
N LEU A 206 14.85 0.96 -16.94
CA LEU A 206 13.92 0.54 -15.89
C LEU A 206 13.05 -0.64 -16.36
N THR A 207 12.99 -1.64 -15.51
CA THR A 207 12.02 -2.73 -15.57
C THR A 207 11.13 -2.71 -14.34
N ILE A 208 9.82 -2.56 -14.54
CA ILE A 208 8.80 -2.68 -13.50
C ILE A 208 8.11 -4.04 -13.66
N HIS A 209 8.22 -4.91 -12.66
CA HIS A 209 7.43 -6.13 -12.60
C HIS A 209 6.16 -5.91 -11.79
N ILE A 210 5.04 -6.48 -12.24
CA ILE A 210 3.83 -6.65 -11.43
C ILE A 210 3.91 -8.06 -10.85
N LEU A 211 3.79 -8.21 -9.53
CA LEU A 211 4.12 -9.44 -8.81
C LEU A 211 2.97 -9.91 -7.91
N PRO A 212 2.88 -11.22 -7.63
CA PRO A 212 1.82 -11.77 -6.78
C PRO A 212 1.92 -11.30 -5.33
N THR A 213 0.75 -11.19 -4.69
CA THR A 213 0.58 -11.08 -3.23
C THR A 213 -0.60 -11.93 -2.79
N GLN A 214 -0.67 -12.23 -1.49
CA GLN A 214 -1.78 -12.96 -0.85
C GLN A 214 -2.76 -11.96 -0.24
N HIS A 215 -3.67 -11.41 -1.03
CA HIS A 215 -4.58 -10.36 -0.56
C HIS A 215 -5.94 -10.41 -1.27
N PHE A 216 -6.67 -9.29 -1.31
CA PHE A 216 -7.96 -9.17 -2.00
C PHE A 216 -8.19 -7.73 -2.49
N SER A 217 -9.31 -7.48 -3.17
CA SER A 217 -9.69 -6.12 -3.60
C SER A 217 -11.15 -5.82 -3.27
N GLY A 218 -11.52 -4.54 -3.20
CA GLY A 218 -12.91 -4.09 -3.08
C GLY A 218 -13.10 -2.80 -2.28
N ARG A 219 -13.92 -1.88 -2.81
CA ARG A 219 -14.23 -0.59 -2.17
C ARG A 219 -15.62 -0.50 -1.55
N LEU A 220 -16.58 -1.26 -2.06
CA LEU A 220 -17.99 -1.23 -1.63
C LEU A 220 -18.51 -2.67 -1.47
N PHE A 221 -19.65 -3.00 -2.09
CA PHE A 221 -20.36 -4.26 -1.90
C PHE A 221 -19.78 -5.46 -2.67
N LYS A 222 -18.92 -5.20 -3.67
CA LYS A 222 -18.30 -6.25 -4.50
C LYS A 222 -16.80 -6.31 -4.22
N ARG A 223 -16.30 -7.52 -4.01
CA ARG A 223 -14.88 -7.82 -3.81
C ARG A 223 -14.28 -8.49 -5.04
N ASN A 224 -12.96 -8.44 -5.13
CA ASN A 224 -12.13 -9.19 -6.08
C ASN A 224 -12.45 -8.89 -7.55
N ARG A 225 -12.92 -7.66 -7.84
CA ARG A 225 -13.24 -7.25 -9.22
C ARG A 225 -12.00 -6.83 -9.99
N THR A 226 -10.98 -6.31 -9.30
CA THR A 226 -9.65 -6.02 -9.84
C THR A 226 -8.64 -6.95 -9.22
N LEU A 227 -7.50 -7.12 -9.88
CA LEU A 227 -6.34 -7.76 -9.31
C LEU A 227 -5.69 -6.86 -8.25
N TRP A 228 -4.89 -7.47 -7.37
CA TRP A 228 -4.01 -6.86 -6.38
C TRP A 228 -2.59 -7.38 -6.62
N GLY A 229 -1.56 -6.69 -6.14
CA GLY A 229 -0.21 -7.21 -6.26
C GLY A 229 0.86 -6.31 -5.68
N SER A 230 2.10 -6.74 -5.86
CA SER A 230 3.32 -6.05 -5.51
C SER A 230 4.05 -5.59 -6.77
N PHE A 231 5.13 -4.83 -6.61
CA PHE A 231 6.00 -4.47 -7.72
C PHE A 231 7.47 -4.76 -7.42
N ALA A 232 8.26 -4.90 -8.47
CA ALA A 232 9.71 -4.76 -8.39
C ALA A 232 10.19 -3.69 -9.37
N LEU A 233 11.00 -2.76 -8.89
CA LEU A 233 11.71 -1.77 -9.69
C LEU A 233 13.15 -2.25 -9.85
N ILE A 234 13.52 -2.59 -11.08
CA ILE A 234 14.84 -3.14 -11.40
C ILE A 234 15.50 -2.26 -12.44
N THR A 235 16.70 -1.80 -12.13
CA THR A 235 17.61 -1.08 -13.03
C THR A 235 18.93 -1.84 -13.13
N ALA A 236 19.91 -1.23 -13.80
CA ALA A 236 21.27 -1.78 -13.83
C ALA A 236 21.97 -1.76 -12.46
N ARG A 237 21.59 -0.84 -11.55
CA ARG A 237 22.26 -0.69 -10.25
C ARG A 237 21.40 -1.04 -9.04
N HIS A 238 20.07 -0.99 -9.16
CA HIS A 238 19.17 -1.09 -8.02
C HIS A 238 18.00 -2.04 -8.26
N ARG A 239 17.57 -2.71 -7.19
CA ARG A 239 16.49 -3.67 -7.17
C ARG A 239 15.65 -3.44 -5.92
N ILE A 240 14.51 -2.77 -6.09
CA ILE A 240 13.61 -2.43 -4.98
C ILE A 240 12.30 -3.22 -5.12
N TYR A 241 11.93 -3.95 -4.07
CA TYR A 241 10.65 -4.64 -3.96
C TYR A 241 9.62 -3.78 -3.22
N LEU A 242 8.40 -3.71 -3.75
CA LEU A 242 7.29 -2.90 -3.27
C LEU A 242 6.11 -3.83 -2.93
N GLY A 243 5.95 -4.18 -1.66
CA GLY A 243 5.10 -5.30 -1.24
C GLY A 243 3.59 -5.11 -1.39
N GLY A 244 3.09 -3.87 -1.29
CA GLY A 244 1.66 -3.67 -1.06
C GLY A 244 1.19 -4.43 0.18
N ASP A 245 -0.07 -4.87 0.17
CA ASP A 245 -0.62 -5.71 1.21
C ASP A 245 -0.61 -7.18 0.78
N SER A 246 -0.26 -8.05 1.71
CA SER A 246 -0.09 -9.47 1.52
C SER A 246 -0.02 -10.22 2.85
N GLY A 247 -0.78 -11.31 2.95
CA GLY A 247 -0.44 -12.41 3.85
C GLY A 247 0.86 -13.11 3.46
N TYR A 248 1.38 -13.93 4.37
CA TYR A 248 2.57 -14.73 4.10
C TYR A 248 2.28 -15.89 3.13
N GLY A 249 3.23 -16.22 2.26
CA GLY A 249 3.09 -17.34 1.34
C GLY A 249 4.32 -17.62 0.48
N PRO A 250 4.31 -18.69 -0.32
CA PRO A 250 5.48 -19.13 -1.11
C PRO A 250 5.82 -18.19 -2.27
N HIS A 251 4.95 -17.22 -2.58
CA HIS A 251 5.19 -16.25 -3.62
C HIS A 251 6.47 -15.41 -3.35
N TYR A 252 6.82 -15.13 -2.08
CA TYR A 252 8.06 -14.42 -1.75
C TYR A 252 9.32 -15.17 -2.22
N LYS A 253 9.44 -16.47 -1.90
CA LYS A 253 10.54 -17.32 -2.39
C LYS A 253 10.56 -17.40 -3.91
N GLU A 254 9.39 -17.51 -4.53
CA GLU A 254 9.28 -17.60 -5.99
C GLU A 254 9.73 -16.30 -6.68
N ILE A 255 9.34 -15.15 -6.12
CA ILE A 255 9.78 -13.83 -6.59
C ILE A 255 11.31 -13.74 -6.51
N ALA A 256 11.91 -14.06 -5.36
CA ALA A 256 13.36 -14.03 -5.21
C ALA A 256 14.09 -15.01 -6.14
N ARG A 257 13.53 -16.22 -6.35
CA ARG A 257 14.09 -17.21 -7.27
C ARG A 257 14.08 -16.71 -8.72
N ARG A 258 13.02 -16.03 -9.15
CA ARG A 258 12.89 -15.50 -10.51
C ARG A 258 13.73 -14.26 -10.74
N LEU A 259 13.79 -13.36 -9.76
CA LEU A 259 14.34 -12.03 -9.95
C LEU A 259 15.76 -11.91 -9.41
N GLY A 260 16.18 -12.69 -8.42
CA GLY A 260 17.56 -12.69 -7.90
C GLY A 260 17.77 -11.90 -6.60
N GLY A 261 16.69 -11.60 -5.86
CA GLY A 261 16.76 -10.82 -4.61
C GLY A 261 16.65 -9.31 -4.81
N PHE A 262 16.77 -8.56 -3.71
CA PHE A 262 16.53 -7.11 -3.66
C PHE A 262 17.49 -6.39 -2.71
N ASP A 263 17.89 -5.17 -3.10
CA ASP A 263 18.69 -4.30 -2.24
C ASP A 263 17.82 -3.76 -1.11
N ILE A 264 16.59 -3.35 -1.43
CA ILE A 264 15.60 -2.86 -0.48
C ILE A 264 14.26 -3.57 -0.74
N ALA A 265 13.67 -4.14 0.31
CA ALA A 265 12.29 -4.58 0.31
C ALA A 265 11.45 -3.66 1.19
N ILE A 266 10.47 -3.00 0.58
CA ILE A 266 9.42 -2.25 1.27
C ILE A 266 8.27 -3.22 1.50
N VAL A 267 8.04 -3.63 2.75
CA VAL A 267 7.13 -4.73 3.08
C VAL A 267 6.13 -4.27 4.13
N GLU A 268 4.86 -4.67 4.00
CA GLU A 268 3.87 -4.35 5.03
C GLU A 268 4.28 -4.94 6.38
N CYS A 269 3.98 -4.21 7.45
CA CYS A 269 4.26 -4.60 8.82
C CYS A 269 3.23 -3.92 9.71
N GLY A 270 1.99 -4.37 9.66
CA GLY A 270 0.88 -3.77 10.40
C GLY A 270 -0.45 -4.34 9.98
N GLN A 271 -1.51 -3.85 10.61
CA GLN A 271 -2.89 -4.22 10.34
C GLN A 271 -3.20 -5.72 10.42
N TYR A 272 -2.37 -6.51 11.09
CA TYR A 272 -2.62 -7.92 11.33
C TYR A 272 -3.65 -8.14 12.44
N ASP A 273 -4.37 -9.25 12.34
CA ASP A 273 -5.26 -9.72 13.40
C ASP A 273 -5.55 -11.21 13.24
N HIS A 274 -5.86 -11.89 14.36
CA HIS A 274 -6.32 -13.28 14.35
C HIS A 274 -7.63 -13.49 13.56
N GLY A 275 -8.40 -12.43 13.33
CA GLY A 275 -9.60 -12.41 12.51
C GLY A 275 -9.34 -12.52 11.01
N TRP A 276 -8.13 -12.19 10.53
CA TRP A 276 -7.78 -12.22 9.10
C TRP A 276 -6.31 -12.60 8.85
N PRO A 277 -5.84 -13.74 9.39
CA PRO A 277 -4.42 -14.08 9.49
C PRO A 277 -3.73 -14.33 8.14
N HIS A 278 -4.48 -14.44 7.05
CA HIS A 278 -3.95 -14.84 5.74
C HIS A 278 -3.88 -13.69 4.73
N VAL A 279 -4.23 -12.46 5.12
CA VAL A 279 -4.23 -11.30 4.21
C VAL A 279 -3.36 -10.13 4.68
N HIS A 280 -2.93 -10.14 5.94
CA HIS A 280 -1.92 -9.24 6.50
C HIS A 280 -0.93 -10.02 7.33
N MET A 281 0.36 -9.82 7.09
CA MET A 281 1.42 -10.49 7.83
C MET A 281 1.56 -9.95 9.26
N THR A 282 1.82 -10.87 10.18
CA THR A 282 2.44 -10.50 11.46
C THR A 282 3.86 -9.93 11.25
N PRO A 283 4.42 -9.19 12.21
CA PRO A 283 5.78 -8.66 12.11
C PRO A 283 6.84 -9.77 11.98
N GLU A 284 6.61 -10.94 12.57
CA GLU A 284 7.49 -12.09 12.44
C GLU A 284 7.40 -12.72 11.04
N GLU A 285 6.20 -12.82 10.46
CA GLU A 285 6.03 -13.22 9.06
C GLU A 285 6.62 -12.19 8.09
N THR A 286 6.60 -10.90 8.42
CA THR A 286 7.29 -9.86 7.67
C THR A 286 8.80 -10.10 7.64
N ALA A 287 9.39 -10.48 8.78
CA ALA A 287 10.79 -10.85 8.84
C ALA A 287 11.12 -12.10 8.00
N LEU A 288 10.23 -13.11 8.02
CA LEU A 288 10.35 -14.29 7.16
C LEU A 288 10.24 -13.93 5.68
N ALA A 289 9.26 -13.11 5.29
CA ALA A 289 9.07 -12.66 3.92
C ALA A 289 10.29 -11.90 3.39
N ALA A 290 10.89 -11.04 4.21
CA ALA A 290 12.13 -10.34 3.87
C ALA A 290 13.30 -11.30 3.56
N SER A 291 13.47 -12.32 4.40
CA SER A 291 14.50 -13.35 4.19
C SER A 291 14.21 -14.20 2.95
N ASP A 292 12.95 -14.56 2.71
CA ASP A 292 12.52 -15.29 1.51
C ASP A 292 12.67 -14.48 0.22
N LEU A 293 12.48 -13.17 0.31
CA LEU A 293 12.77 -12.20 -0.75
C LEU A 293 14.27 -12.03 -1.01
N ARG A 294 15.15 -12.56 -0.14
CA ARG A 294 16.60 -12.31 -0.15
C ARG A 294 16.91 -10.81 -0.17
N ALA A 295 16.18 -10.04 0.65
CA ALA A 295 16.40 -8.62 0.80
C ALA A 295 17.74 -8.36 1.51
N GLN A 296 18.42 -7.26 1.19
CA GLN A 296 19.56 -6.76 1.96
C GLN A 296 19.14 -5.74 3.02
N ALA A 297 18.08 -4.99 2.76
CA ALA A 297 17.47 -4.06 3.71
C ALA A 297 15.94 -4.13 3.64
N VAL A 298 15.28 -3.85 4.77
CA VAL A 298 13.81 -3.87 4.90
C VAL A 298 13.31 -2.53 5.43
N LEU A 299 12.34 -1.94 4.73
CA LEU A 299 11.58 -0.78 5.18
C LEU A 299 10.14 -1.21 5.49
N PRO A 300 9.72 -1.27 6.76
CA PRO A 300 8.37 -1.65 7.11
C PRO A 300 7.36 -0.53 6.84
N VAL A 301 6.26 -0.87 6.17
CA VAL A 301 5.16 0.04 5.85
C VAL A 301 3.83 -0.47 6.40
N HIS A 302 2.70 0.10 5.98
CA HIS A 302 1.35 -0.28 6.41
C HIS A 302 1.07 -0.07 7.91
N ASN A 303 1.86 0.79 8.55
CA ASN A 303 1.77 1.14 9.98
C ASN A 303 1.76 2.67 10.19
N SER A 304 1.58 3.10 11.44
CA SER A 304 1.88 4.47 11.90
C SER A 304 1.04 5.61 11.30
N LYS A 305 -0.02 5.32 10.54
CA LYS A 305 -0.92 6.33 9.97
C LYS A 305 -2.39 6.09 10.29
N PHE A 306 -2.89 4.88 10.11
CA PHE A 306 -4.31 4.55 10.32
C PHE A 306 -4.45 3.38 11.32
N LYS A 307 -5.56 3.38 12.05
CA LYS A 307 -6.00 2.24 12.87
C LYS A 307 -6.97 1.39 12.04
N LEU A 308 -6.46 0.33 11.40
CA LEU A 308 -7.26 -0.62 10.60
C LEU A 308 -7.32 -2.03 11.23
N ALA A 309 -6.63 -2.24 12.36
CA ALA A 309 -6.63 -3.49 13.11
C ALA A 309 -6.61 -3.27 14.64
N HIS A 310 -6.60 -4.38 15.38
CA HIS A 310 -6.73 -4.40 16.85
C HIS A 310 -5.40 -4.70 17.56
N HIS A 311 -4.35 -4.00 17.15
CA HIS A 311 -3.07 -3.98 17.84
C HIS A 311 -2.72 -2.54 18.27
N ARG A 312 -1.77 -2.39 19.19
CA ARG A 312 -1.25 -1.05 19.55
C ARG A 312 -0.58 -0.42 18.34
N TRP A 313 -0.63 0.90 18.21
CA TRP A 313 -0.08 1.59 17.03
C TRP A 313 1.42 1.31 16.81
N ASN A 314 2.18 1.10 17.90
CA ASN A 314 3.61 0.84 17.87
C ASN A 314 4.00 -0.64 17.95
N ASP A 315 3.03 -1.54 18.17
CA ASP A 315 3.27 -3.00 18.24
C ASP A 315 4.00 -3.54 17.00
N PRO A 316 3.64 -3.13 15.77
CA PRO A 316 4.28 -3.70 14.58
C PRO A 316 5.77 -3.38 14.48
N LEU A 317 6.15 -2.12 14.76
CA LEU A 317 7.55 -1.68 14.72
C LEU A 317 8.36 -2.34 15.83
N GLU A 318 7.78 -2.47 17.03
CA GLU A 318 8.43 -3.12 18.16
C GLU A 318 8.71 -4.59 17.87
N ARG A 319 7.70 -5.33 17.42
CA ARG A 319 7.85 -6.77 17.14
C ARG A 319 8.74 -7.04 15.94
N LEU A 320 8.66 -6.24 14.88
CA LEU A 320 9.59 -6.40 13.76
C LEU A 320 11.03 -6.08 14.16
N PHE A 321 11.24 -5.07 15.01
CA PHE A 321 12.57 -4.80 15.54
C PHE A 321 13.15 -6.01 16.28
N GLN A 322 12.35 -6.69 17.11
CA GLN A 322 12.76 -7.93 17.78
C GLN A 322 12.99 -9.08 16.76
N ALA A 323 12.09 -9.25 15.79
CA ALA A 323 12.20 -10.29 14.76
C ALA A 323 13.38 -10.07 13.80
N SER A 324 13.83 -8.82 13.64
CA SER A 324 15.01 -8.45 12.84
C SER A 324 16.33 -8.78 13.51
N GLN A 325 16.35 -9.02 14.83
CA GLN A 325 17.58 -9.39 15.52
C GLN A 325 18.13 -10.68 14.90
N HIS A 326 19.43 -10.68 14.59
CA HIS A 326 20.14 -11.80 13.96
C HIS A 326 19.71 -12.13 12.51
N GLN A 327 18.91 -11.30 11.86
CA GLN A 327 18.65 -11.44 10.43
C GLN A 327 19.84 -10.93 9.61
N ALA A 328 20.02 -11.48 8.40
CA ALA A 328 21.10 -11.09 7.49
C ALA A 328 20.87 -9.73 6.81
N TRP A 329 19.65 -9.21 6.87
CA TRP A 329 19.25 -7.92 6.31
C TRP A 329 19.18 -6.83 7.38
N ARG A 330 19.40 -5.58 6.99
CA ARG A 330 19.25 -4.43 7.90
C ARG A 330 17.81 -3.94 7.97
N LEU A 331 17.35 -3.56 9.17
CA LEU A 331 16.05 -2.91 9.36
C LEU A 331 16.19 -1.39 9.20
N MET A 332 15.32 -0.77 8.38
CA MET A 332 15.27 0.67 8.15
C MET A 332 13.96 1.24 8.72
N THR A 333 14.03 2.06 9.76
CA THR A 333 12.85 2.62 10.46
C THR A 333 12.83 4.15 10.43
N PRO A 334 12.80 4.78 9.23
CA PRO A 334 12.69 6.23 9.15
C PRO A 334 11.43 6.74 9.86
N ARG A 335 11.47 7.96 10.38
CA ARG A 335 10.27 8.72 10.71
C ARG A 335 9.50 9.03 9.43
N ILE A 336 8.22 9.35 9.55
CA ILE A 336 7.42 9.79 8.41
C ILE A 336 8.07 11.03 7.79
N GLY A 337 8.44 10.93 6.53
CA GLY A 337 9.08 11.95 5.70
C GLY A 337 10.61 12.01 5.77
N GLU A 338 11.25 11.24 6.65
CA GLU A 338 12.71 11.25 6.82
C GLU A 338 13.40 10.73 5.54
N TYR A 339 14.51 11.39 5.17
CA TYR A 339 15.31 11.05 4.00
C TYR A 339 15.97 9.68 4.18
N VAL A 340 15.70 8.72 3.28
CA VAL A 340 16.39 7.42 3.25
C VAL A 340 17.26 7.35 2.01
N ALA A 341 18.59 7.41 2.19
CA ALA A 341 19.55 7.25 1.11
C ALA A 341 19.58 5.79 0.63
N ILE A 342 19.27 5.54 -0.65
CA ILE A 342 19.28 4.18 -1.23
C ILE A 342 20.72 3.64 -1.25
N ASP A 343 21.69 4.48 -1.63
CA ASP A 343 23.10 4.10 -1.77
C ASP A 343 23.88 4.04 -0.42
N ASP A 344 23.30 4.52 0.70
CA ASP A 344 24.00 4.53 2.00
C ASP A 344 23.53 3.39 2.93
N ALA A 345 24.25 2.27 2.84
CA ALA A 345 24.05 1.13 3.72
C ALA A 345 24.38 1.41 5.19
N ARG A 346 25.08 2.52 5.50
CA ARG A 346 25.50 2.89 6.87
C ARG A 346 24.53 3.84 7.55
N GLN A 347 23.55 4.39 6.83
CA GLN A 347 22.54 5.24 7.43
C GLN A 347 21.82 4.49 8.55
N THR A 348 21.67 5.12 9.71
CA THR A 348 20.99 4.54 10.87
C THR A 348 19.68 5.27 11.13
N PHE A 349 18.75 4.56 11.77
CA PHE A 349 17.41 5.08 12.07
C PHE A 349 17.10 4.94 13.54
N SER A 350 16.45 5.95 14.10
CA SER A 350 16.05 5.94 15.51
C SER A 350 14.86 5.00 15.77
N GLN A 351 14.75 4.49 16.99
CA GLN A 351 13.57 3.77 17.47
C GLN A 351 12.48 4.73 17.93
N TRP A 352 12.06 5.62 17.05
CA TRP A 352 11.18 6.74 17.37
C TRP A 352 9.81 6.32 17.94
N TRP A 353 9.36 5.10 17.70
CA TRP A 353 8.10 4.55 18.25
C TRP A 353 8.17 4.20 19.74
N ARG A 354 9.38 4.21 20.32
CA ARG A 354 9.62 4.03 21.77
C ARG A 354 9.73 5.35 22.52
N GLN A 355 9.76 6.47 21.80
CA GLN A 355 9.82 7.79 22.42
C GLN A 355 8.40 8.20 22.90
N PRO A 356 8.27 8.79 24.09
CA PRO A 356 6.98 9.12 24.71
C PRO A 356 6.15 10.15 23.93
#